data_AF-T0YT16-F1
#
_entry.id   AF-T0YT16-F1
#
_cell.length_a   1.000
_cell.length_b   1.000
_cell.length_c   1.000
_cell.angle_alpha   90.00
_cell.angle_beta   90.00
_cell.angle_gamma   90.00
#
_symmetry.space_group_name_H-M   'P 1'
#
loop_
_entity.id
_entity.type
_entity.pdbx_description
1 polymer ?
#
loop_
_entity_poly.entity_id
_entity_poly.type
_entity_poly.pdbx_seq_one_letter_code
_entity_poly.pdbx_strand_id
1 'polypeptide(L)'
;KWLKGRGLKGVRWVISDSHAGLVEAARQQFQGVAWQRCQVHLMRNLLSHTPSRHRAEVAALAKRIFQAHDSAEARTHLAAFVARFAKSAPQTVACLEEGFEDALSVLVLPEKYRKRLRTTHRQERLNEEIRRRERVIRIFPNTDSALRLVGALLAEHHEAWAGRHYLDM
;
A
#
# COMPACT_ATOMS: atom_id res chain seq x y z
N LYS A 1 -13.24 -11.33 10.98
CA LYS A 1 -13.83 -11.93 12.21
C LYS A 1 -12.93 -11.84 13.44
N TRP A 2 -11.72 -12.42 13.46
CA TRP A 2 -10.85 -12.45 14.65
C TRP A 2 -10.57 -11.06 15.27
N LEU A 3 -10.17 -10.07 14.46
CA LEU A 3 -9.90 -8.70 14.96
C LEU A 3 -11.11 -8.07 15.66
N LYS A 4 -12.32 -8.27 15.12
CA LYS A 4 -13.57 -7.79 15.75
C LYS A 4 -13.85 -8.49 17.07
N GLY A 5 -13.59 -9.81 17.14
CA GLY A 5 -13.70 -10.58 18.38
C GLY A 5 -12.79 -10.07 19.48
N ARG A 6 -11.66 -9.43 19.12
CA ARG A 6 -10.75 -8.75 20.05
C ARG A 6 -11.12 -7.28 20.32
N GLY A 7 -12.29 -6.83 19.87
CA GLY A 7 -12.81 -5.49 20.16
C GLY A 7 -12.50 -4.42 19.11
N LEU A 8 -11.89 -4.75 17.97
CA LEU A 8 -11.66 -3.76 16.91
C LEU A 8 -12.99 -3.24 16.35
N LYS A 9 -13.19 -1.93 16.45
CA LYS A 9 -14.38 -1.19 15.98
C LYS A 9 -13.95 0.10 15.29
N GLY A 10 -14.86 0.71 14.53
CA GLY A 10 -14.64 2.05 13.96
C GLY A 10 -13.54 2.14 12.90
N VAL A 11 -13.24 1.05 12.19
CA VAL A 11 -12.24 1.07 11.10
C VAL A 11 -12.77 1.94 9.96
N ARG A 12 -12.10 3.07 9.69
CA ARG A 12 -12.48 4.01 8.64
C ARG A 12 -11.65 3.88 7.36
N TRP A 13 -10.43 3.36 7.48
CA TRP A 13 -9.47 3.31 6.38
C TRP A 13 -8.66 2.01 6.39
N VAL A 14 -8.51 1.37 5.23
CA VAL A 14 -7.66 0.18 5.03
C VAL A 14 -6.77 0.43 3.82
N ILE A 15 -5.47 0.19 3.98
CA ILE A 15 -4.48 0.25 2.90
C ILE A 15 -3.88 -1.15 2.74
N SER A 16 -3.87 -1.67 1.52
CA SER A 16 -3.22 -2.94 1.19
C SER A 16 -2.69 -2.94 -0.23
N ASP A 17 -2.05 -4.04 -0.64
CA ASP A 17 -1.97 -4.37 -2.05
C ASP A 17 -3.37 -4.71 -2.61
N SER A 18 -3.45 -4.96 -3.92
CA SER A 18 -4.70 -5.28 -4.60
C SER A 18 -5.05 -6.78 -4.57
N HIS A 19 -4.70 -7.50 -3.50
CA HIS A 19 -5.06 -8.91 -3.38
C HIS A 19 -6.58 -9.04 -3.21
N ALA A 20 -7.26 -9.66 -4.19
CA ALA A 20 -8.73 -9.75 -4.24
C ALA A 20 -9.35 -10.24 -2.92
N GLY A 21 -8.77 -11.29 -2.32
CA GLY A 21 -9.25 -11.81 -1.03
C GLY A 21 -9.17 -10.81 0.13
N LEU A 22 -8.18 -9.90 0.14
CA LEU A 22 -8.06 -8.87 1.17
C LEU A 22 -9.08 -7.76 0.95
N VAL A 23 -9.29 -7.34 -0.30
CA VAL A 23 -10.27 -6.30 -0.66
C VAL A 23 -11.68 -6.76 -0.31
N GLU A 24 -12.03 -7.99 -0.70
CA GLU A 24 -13.34 -8.57 -0.41
C GLU A 24 -13.55 -8.78 1.09
N ALA A 25 -12.53 -9.27 1.81
CA ALA A 25 -12.60 -9.40 3.26
C ALA A 25 -12.76 -8.03 3.95
N ALA A 26 -12.08 -6.99 3.48
CA ALA A 26 -12.21 -5.64 4.03
C ALA A 26 -13.62 -5.09 3.84
N ARG A 27 -14.17 -5.21 2.62
CA ARG A 27 -15.54 -4.77 2.30
C ARG A 27 -16.60 -5.53 3.09
N GLN A 28 -16.49 -6.85 3.17
CA GLN A 28 -17.46 -7.70 3.87
C GLN A 28 -17.41 -7.50 5.39
N GLN A 29 -16.19 -7.35 5.95
CA GLN A 29 -16.03 -7.28 7.40
C GLN A 29 -16.13 -5.85 7.91
N PHE A 30 -15.80 -4.81 7.17
CA PHE A 30 -15.82 -3.43 7.66
C PHE A 30 -16.71 -2.57 6.77
N GLN A 31 -18.02 -2.58 7.04
CA GLN A 31 -18.98 -1.77 6.29
C GLN A 31 -18.66 -0.28 6.44
N GLY A 32 -18.71 0.46 5.32
CA GLY A 32 -18.38 1.89 5.29
C GLY A 32 -16.87 2.19 5.34
N VAL A 33 -16.01 1.17 5.33
CA VAL A 33 -14.56 1.39 5.28
C VAL A 33 -14.15 1.91 3.90
N ALA A 34 -13.30 2.93 3.86
CA ALA A 34 -12.60 3.29 2.64
C ALA A 34 -11.40 2.35 2.46
N TRP A 35 -11.29 1.76 1.28
CA TRP A 35 -10.13 0.97 0.89
C TRP A 35 -9.26 1.76 -0.07
N GLN A 36 -7.94 1.69 0.13
CA GLN A 36 -6.94 2.33 -0.71
C GLN A 36 -5.91 1.30 -1.16
N ARG A 37 -5.65 1.28 -2.47
CA ARG A 37 -4.53 0.53 -3.03
C ARG A 37 -3.21 1.24 -2.72
N CYS A 38 -2.23 0.49 -2.22
CA CYS A 38 -0.88 1.02 -1.97
C CYS A 38 -0.22 1.49 -3.26
N GLN A 39 0.19 2.77 -3.32
CA GLN A 39 0.79 3.37 -4.52
C GLN A 39 2.14 2.75 -4.90
N VAL A 40 2.92 2.26 -3.92
CA VAL A 40 4.18 1.55 -4.19
C VAL A 40 3.92 0.21 -4.88
N HIS A 41 2.89 -0.51 -4.45
CA HIS A 41 2.48 -1.77 -5.09
C HIS A 41 1.93 -1.53 -6.49
N LEU A 42 1.11 -0.49 -6.67
CA LEU A 42 0.64 -0.10 -8.00
C LEU A 42 1.81 0.28 -8.93
N MET A 43 2.78 1.08 -8.46
CA MET A 43 3.98 1.41 -9.23
C MET A 43 4.76 0.16 -9.64
N ARG A 44 4.89 -0.84 -8.75
CA ARG A 44 5.56 -2.10 -9.06
C ARG A 44 4.84 -2.87 -10.17
N ASN A 45 3.52 -2.98 -10.07
CA ASN A 45 2.68 -3.66 -11.07
C ASN A 45 2.71 -2.93 -12.42
N LEU A 46 2.64 -1.60 -12.38
CA LEU A 46 2.78 -0.74 -13.55
C LEU A 46 4.08 -1.04 -14.29
N LEU A 47 5.21 -1.04 -13.56
CA LEU A 47 6.53 -1.25 -14.14
C LEU A 47 6.75 -2.69 -14.62
N SER A 48 6.08 -3.70 -14.06
CA SER A 48 6.14 -5.06 -14.60
C SER A 48 5.48 -5.21 -15.97
N HIS A 49 4.47 -4.38 -16.28
CA HIS A 49 3.84 -4.32 -17.61
C HIS A 49 4.51 -3.33 -18.55
N THR A 50 5.52 -2.59 -18.09
CA THR A 50 6.17 -1.52 -18.86
C THR A 50 7.37 -2.06 -19.65
N PRO A 51 7.43 -1.87 -20.98
CA PRO A 51 8.61 -2.15 -21.78
C PRO A 51 9.84 -1.43 -21.23
N SER A 52 11.00 -2.10 -21.19
CA SER A 52 12.24 -1.60 -20.57
C SER A 52 12.59 -0.16 -20.99
N ARG A 53 12.47 0.14 -22.29
CA ARG A 53 12.72 1.47 -22.87
C ARG A 53 11.86 2.62 -22.31
N HIS A 54 10.68 2.32 -21.76
CA HIS A 54 9.76 3.32 -21.22
C HIS A 54 9.76 3.36 -19.68
N ARG A 55 10.41 2.42 -18.99
CA ARG A 55 10.31 2.27 -17.52
C ARG A 55 10.66 3.55 -16.75
N ALA A 56 11.73 4.24 -17.13
CA ALA A 56 12.14 5.47 -16.45
C ALA A 56 11.11 6.60 -16.64
N GLU A 57 10.63 6.79 -17.86
CA GLU A 57 9.62 7.80 -18.21
C GLU A 57 8.28 7.51 -17.52
N VAL A 58 7.82 6.26 -17.58
CA VAL A 58 6.60 5.80 -16.91
C VAL A 58 6.68 6.00 -15.41
N ALA A 59 7.79 5.63 -14.76
CA ALA A 59 7.96 5.83 -13.32
C ALA A 59 7.90 7.32 -12.93
N ALA A 60 8.53 8.19 -13.71
CA ALA A 60 8.51 9.63 -13.47
C ALA A 60 7.10 10.22 -13.61
N LEU A 61 6.38 9.87 -14.68
CA LEU A 61 5.03 10.39 -14.94
C LEU A 61 3.98 9.82 -13.97
N ALA A 62 4.03 8.52 -13.67
CA ALA A 62 3.16 7.91 -12.67
C ALA A 62 3.40 8.49 -11.27
N LYS A 63 4.65 8.85 -10.93
CA LYS A 63 4.95 9.54 -9.67
C LYS A 63 4.27 10.91 -9.62
N ARG A 64 4.20 11.67 -10.72
CA ARG A 64 3.47 12.95 -10.77
C ARG A 64 1.98 12.74 -10.50
N ILE A 65 1.37 11.73 -11.12
CA ILE A 65 -0.03 11.35 -10.85
C ILE A 65 -0.24 11.08 -9.36
N PHE A 66 0.62 10.26 -8.75
CA PHE A 66 0.51 9.91 -7.32
C PHE A 66 0.83 11.06 -6.38
N GLN A 67 1.54 12.08 -6.85
CA GLN A 67 1.93 13.26 -6.08
C GLN A 67 0.99 14.44 -6.23
N ALA A 68 -0.01 14.36 -7.11
CA ALA A 68 -1.00 15.40 -7.33
C ALA A 68 -1.62 15.93 -6.01
N HIS A 69 -1.93 17.22 -6.04
CA HIS A 69 -2.52 17.98 -4.94
C HIS A 69 -4.01 17.65 -4.77
N ASP A 70 -4.72 17.45 -5.87
CA ASP A 70 -6.14 17.11 -5.91
C ASP A 70 -6.48 16.14 -7.05
N SER A 71 -7.75 15.71 -7.09
CA SER A 71 -8.24 14.74 -8.05
C SER A 71 -8.29 15.30 -9.49
N ALA A 72 -8.45 16.62 -9.67
CA ALA A 72 -8.53 17.22 -10.99
C ALA A 72 -7.14 17.20 -11.66
N GLU A 73 -6.11 17.65 -10.93
CA GLU A 73 -4.72 17.58 -11.38
C GLU A 73 -4.30 16.14 -11.69
N ALA A 74 -4.66 15.20 -10.81
CA ALA A 74 -4.34 13.79 -11.02
C ALA A 74 -4.97 13.21 -12.30
N ARG A 75 -6.22 13.59 -12.62
CA ARG A 75 -6.91 13.21 -13.86
C ARG A 75 -6.27 13.86 -15.09
N THR A 76 -5.82 15.11 -15.00
CA THR A 76 -5.05 15.77 -16.07
C THR A 76 -3.75 15.01 -16.36
N HIS A 77 -3.02 14.62 -15.31
CA HIS A 77 -1.80 13.84 -15.46
C HIS A 77 -2.07 12.43 -16.00
N LEU A 78 -3.18 11.78 -15.60
CA LEU A 78 -3.61 10.50 -16.15
C LEU A 78 -3.90 10.62 -17.65
N ALA A 79 -4.67 11.63 -18.08
CA ALA A 79 -4.97 11.85 -19.49
C ALA A 79 -3.71 12.03 -20.34
N ALA A 80 -2.74 12.81 -19.85
CA ALA A 80 -1.45 12.97 -20.51
C ALA A 80 -0.65 11.66 -20.57
N PHE A 81 -0.68 10.86 -19.50
CA PHE A 81 -0.05 9.54 -19.45
C PHE A 81 -0.66 8.58 -20.47
N VAL A 82 -2.00 8.50 -20.53
CA VAL A 82 -2.74 7.67 -21.48
C VAL A 82 -2.39 8.08 -22.91
N ALA A 83 -2.47 9.37 -23.25
CA ALA A 83 -2.12 9.87 -24.57
C ALA A 83 -0.68 9.52 -24.98
N ARG A 84 0.26 9.53 -24.02
CA ARG A 84 1.67 9.23 -24.25
C ARG A 84 1.94 7.75 -24.52
N PHE A 85 1.24 6.84 -23.83
CA PHE A 85 1.58 5.42 -23.78
C PHE A 85 0.53 4.46 -24.35
N ALA A 86 -0.66 4.93 -24.72
CA ALA A 86 -1.74 4.07 -25.20
C ALA A 86 -1.32 3.15 -26.36
N LYS A 87 -0.46 3.64 -27.27
CA LYS A 87 0.07 2.85 -28.40
C LYS A 87 1.32 2.05 -28.04
N SER A 88 2.25 2.63 -27.27
CA SER A 88 3.58 2.06 -27.04
C SER A 88 3.65 1.10 -25.86
N ALA A 89 2.71 1.20 -24.90
CA ALA A 89 2.63 0.38 -23.70
C ALA A 89 1.16 0.23 -23.21
N PRO A 90 0.26 -0.36 -24.01
CA PRO A 90 -1.17 -0.45 -23.69
C PRO A 90 -1.47 -1.18 -22.36
N GLN A 91 -0.72 -2.23 -22.03
CA GLN A 91 -0.87 -2.96 -20.76
C GLN A 91 -0.47 -2.11 -19.54
N THR A 92 0.50 -1.21 -19.71
CA THR A 92 0.89 -0.26 -18.65
C THR A 92 -0.23 0.74 -18.39
N VAL A 93 -0.85 1.25 -19.46
CA VAL A 93 -1.99 2.16 -19.36
C VAL A 93 -3.17 1.48 -18.68
N ALA A 94 -3.57 0.28 -19.14
CA ALA A 94 -4.67 -0.47 -18.56
C ALA A 94 -4.46 -0.74 -17.05
N CYS A 95 -3.24 -1.13 -16.64
CA CYS A 95 -2.91 -1.35 -15.24
C CYS A 95 -3.04 -0.08 -14.39
N LEU A 96 -2.64 1.08 -14.94
CA LEU A 96 -2.78 2.35 -14.24
C LEU A 96 -4.24 2.76 -14.10
N GLU A 97 -5.01 2.69 -15.18
CA GLU A 97 -6.44 3.06 -15.20
C GLU A 97 -7.24 2.21 -14.23
N GLU A 98 -7.03 0.89 -14.22
CA GLU A 98 -7.69 -0.03 -13.28
C GLU A 98 -7.38 0.32 -11.82
N GLY A 99 -6.13 0.70 -11.51
CA GLY A 99 -5.71 1.01 -10.15
C GLY A 99 -5.86 2.48 -9.73
N PHE A 100 -6.28 3.37 -10.63
CA PHE A 100 -6.16 4.82 -10.44
C PHE A 100 -7.02 5.33 -9.29
N GLU A 101 -8.32 5.04 -9.32
CA GLU A 101 -9.28 5.52 -8.32
C GLU A 101 -8.94 4.99 -6.93
N ASP A 102 -8.61 3.70 -6.83
CA ASP A 102 -8.26 3.05 -5.56
C ASP A 102 -6.98 3.63 -4.95
N ALA A 103 -5.98 3.95 -5.78
CA ALA A 103 -4.70 4.49 -5.34
C ALA A 103 -4.76 5.98 -4.97
N LEU A 104 -5.74 6.71 -5.50
CA LEU A 104 -5.92 8.15 -5.24
C LEU A 104 -7.02 8.48 -4.24
N SER A 105 -7.76 7.49 -3.72
CA SER A 105 -8.70 7.68 -2.61
C SER A 105 -8.10 8.47 -1.43
N VAL A 106 -6.79 8.35 -1.21
CA VAL A 106 -6.02 9.12 -0.22
C VAL A 106 -6.17 10.65 -0.31
N LEU A 107 -6.52 11.18 -1.49
CA LEU A 107 -6.69 12.63 -1.70
C LEU A 107 -7.87 13.19 -0.89
N VAL A 108 -8.83 12.36 -0.51
CA VAL A 108 -9.93 12.72 0.39
C VAL A 108 -9.43 13.06 1.81
N LEU A 109 -8.26 12.53 2.20
CA LEU A 109 -7.70 12.78 3.52
C LEU A 109 -6.96 14.13 3.60
N PRO A 110 -6.89 14.77 4.78
CA PRO A 110 -6.03 15.94 5.00
C PRO A 110 -4.58 15.71 4.57
N GLU A 111 -3.96 16.74 4.00
CA GLU A 111 -2.62 16.65 3.40
C GLU A 111 -1.56 16.07 4.34
N LYS A 112 -1.62 16.42 5.64
CA LYS A 112 -0.72 15.91 6.68
C LYS A 112 -0.65 14.39 6.77
N TYR A 113 -1.71 13.67 6.39
CA TYR A 113 -1.75 12.21 6.44
C TYR A 113 -1.37 11.55 5.12
N ARG A 114 -1.57 12.25 3.99
CA ARG A 114 -1.45 11.66 2.65
C ARG A 114 -0.09 11.02 2.42
N LYS A 115 1.01 11.70 2.79
CA LYS A 115 2.37 11.17 2.63
C LYS A 115 2.55 9.80 3.29
N ARG A 116 1.94 9.60 4.46
CA ARG A 116 2.06 8.35 5.23
C ARG A 116 1.09 7.28 4.73
N LEU A 117 -0.15 7.66 4.45
CA LEU A 117 -1.24 6.75 4.11
C LEU A 117 -1.24 6.32 2.64
N ARG A 118 -0.53 7.03 1.75
CA ARG A 118 -0.32 6.64 0.34
C ARG A 118 0.34 5.26 0.14
N THR A 119 1.01 4.73 1.17
CA THR A 119 1.83 3.51 1.06
C THR A 119 1.71 2.60 2.28
N THR A 120 2.15 1.35 2.13
CA THR A 120 2.32 0.38 3.23
C THR A 120 3.72 0.39 3.84
N HIS A 121 4.55 1.41 3.54
CA HIS A 121 5.98 1.42 3.90
C HIS A 121 6.26 1.16 5.39
N ARG A 122 5.37 1.60 6.28
CA ARG A 122 5.50 1.37 7.74
C ARG A 122 5.41 -0.12 8.09
N GLN A 123 4.48 -0.83 7.46
CA GLN A 123 4.35 -2.28 7.59
C GLN A 123 5.54 -2.98 6.93
N GLU A 124 5.95 -2.55 5.73
CA GLU A 124 7.09 -3.18 5.04
C GLU A 124 8.40 -3.02 5.83
N ARG A 125 8.61 -1.87 6.46
CA ARG A 125 9.76 -1.64 7.33
C ARG A 125 9.76 -2.60 8.52
N LEU A 126 8.60 -2.89 9.11
CA LEU A 126 8.45 -3.87 10.19
C LEU A 126 8.72 -5.29 9.67
N ASN A 127 8.17 -5.64 8.50
CA ASN A 127 8.43 -6.92 7.84
C ASN A 127 9.93 -7.12 7.55
N GLU A 128 10.64 -6.07 7.15
CA GLU A 128 12.10 -6.12 6.96
C GLU A 128 12.86 -6.44 8.25
N GLU A 129 12.44 -5.89 9.40
CA GLU A 129 13.05 -6.20 10.70
C GLU A 129 12.83 -7.65 11.11
N ILE A 130 11.67 -8.21 10.80
CA ILE A 130 11.40 -9.64 10.95
C ILE A 130 12.34 -10.46 10.05
N ARG A 131 12.39 -10.12 8.76
CA ARG A 131 13.24 -10.81 7.77
C ARG A 131 14.74 -10.72 8.08
N ARG A 132 15.19 -9.68 8.80
CA ARG A 132 16.59 -9.57 9.25
C ARG A 132 16.95 -10.67 10.26
N ARG A 133 16.06 -10.93 11.23
CA ARG A 133 16.26 -11.99 12.24
C ARG A 133 16.06 -13.38 11.64
N GLU A 134 15.04 -13.53 10.80
CA GLU A 134 14.77 -14.77 10.06
C GLU A 134 15.98 -15.22 9.23
N ARG A 135 16.62 -14.30 8.49
CA ARG A 135 17.77 -14.59 7.61
C ARG A 135 18.97 -15.20 8.34
N VAL A 136 19.17 -14.85 9.61
CA VAL A 136 20.25 -15.41 10.43
C VAL A 136 19.94 -16.84 10.86
N ILE A 137 18.68 -17.10 11.22
CA ILE A 137 18.24 -18.41 11.73
C ILE A 137 18.15 -19.45 10.61
N ARG A 138 17.74 -19.03 9.40
CA ARG A 138 17.54 -19.85 8.18
C ARG A 138 16.45 -20.91 8.29
N ILE A 139 16.47 -21.77 9.31
CA ILE A 139 15.53 -22.87 9.50
C ILE A 139 15.03 -22.86 10.94
N PHE A 140 13.70 -22.84 11.10
CA PHE A 140 13.06 -22.99 12.41
C PHE A 140 12.76 -24.47 12.67
N PRO A 141 12.95 -24.96 13.91
CA PRO A 141 12.65 -26.34 14.26
C PRO A 141 11.14 -26.66 14.27
N ASN A 142 10.29 -25.65 14.50
CA ASN A 142 8.83 -25.75 14.45
C ASN A 142 8.20 -24.34 14.36
N THR A 143 6.89 -24.30 14.11
CA THR A 143 6.11 -23.06 14.01
C THR A 143 6.13 -22.24 15.31
N ASP A 144 6.08 -22.90 16.47
CA ASP A 144 6.07 -22.22 17.77
C ASP A 144 7.36 -21.42 18.02
N SER A 145 8.50 -21.94 17.58
CA SER A 145 9.79 -21.25 17.65
C SER A 145 9.81 -19.99 16.78
N ALA A 146 9.21 -20.06 15.59
CA ALA A 146 9.04 -18.89 14.73
C ALA A 146 8.09 -17.85 15.36
N LEU A 147 6.95 -18.30 15.89
CA LEU A 147 5.98 -17.44 16.58
C LEU A 147 6.62 -16.76 17.80
N ARG A 148 7.45 -17.46 18.57
CA ARG A 148 8.14 -16.90 19.73
C ARG A 148 9.09 -15.78 19.32
N LEU A 149 9.92 -15.99 18.30
CA LEU A 149 10.85 -14.97 17.80
C LEU A 149 10.09 -13.75 17.27
N VAL A 150 9.12 -13.98 16.38
CA VAL A 150 8.36 -12.90 15.76
C VAL A 150 7.56 -12.14 16.82
N GLY A 151 6.93 -12.84 17.76
CA GLY A 151 6.20 -12.26 18.87
C GLY A 151 7.09 -11.39 19.76
N ALA A 152 8.27 -11.89 20.16
CA ALA A 152 9.22 -11.13 20.96
C ALA A 152 9.69 -9.86 20.24
N LEU A 153 10.00 -9.94 18.95
CA LEU A 153 10.37 -8.78 18.13
C LEU A 153 9.23 -7.76 18.04
N LEU A 154 8.00 -8.23 17.79
CA LEU A 154 6.85 -7.33 17.69
C LEU A 154 6.54 -6.64 19.02
N ALA A 155 6.76 -7.31 20.16
CA ALA A 155 6.65 -6.71 21.48
C ALA A 155 7.68 -5.59 21.70
N GLU A 156 8.95 -5.85 21.37
CA GLU A 156 10.04 -4.84 21.45
C GLU A 156 9.71 -3.59 20.59
N HIS A 157 9.27 -3.80 19.35
CA HIS A 157 8.85 -2.69 18.49
C HIS A 157 7.62 -1.95 19.01
N HIS A 158 6.68 -2.67 19.62
CA HIS A 158 5.50 -2.06 20.20
C HIS A 158 5.86 -1.11 21.34
N GLU A 159 6.74 -1.53 22.26
CA GLU A 159 7.21 -0.68 23.36
C GLU A 159 7.85 0.62 22.84
N ALA A 160 8.68 0.52 21.80
CA ALA A 160 9.29 1.70 21.16
C ALA A 160 8.26 2.65 20.50
N TRP A 161 7.08 2.15 20.13
CA TRP A 161 6.05 2.91 19.42
C TRP A 161 4.89 3.37 20.31
N ALA A 162 4.68 2.74 21.47
CA ALA A 162 3.52 2.95 22.32
C ALA A 162 3.34 4.42 22.75
N GLY A 163 4.43 5.19 22.87
CA GLY A 163 4.38 6.62 23.22
C GLY A 163 4.15 7.58 22.04
N ARG A 164 3.98 7.08 20.80
CA ARG A 164 3.95 7.94 19.60
C ARG A 164 2.56 7.96 18.96
N HIS A 165 1.89 9.11 19.02
CA HIS A 165 0.66 9.35 18.27
C HIS A 165 0.98 9.87 16.87
N TYR A 166 0.68 9.04 15.87
CA TYR A 166 0.98 9.35 14.47
C TYR A 166 -0.22 9.87 13.70
N LEU A 167 -1.44 9.59 14.15
CA LEU A 167 -2.69 9.96 13.52
C LEU A 167 -3.60 10.50 14.63
N ASP A 168 -4.12 11.71 14.44
CA ASP A 168 -5.06 12.41 15.32
C ASP A 168 -6.47 12.46 14.67
N MET A 169 -6.83 11.38 13.96
CA MET A 169 -8.05 11.26 13.14
C MET A 169 -9.23 10.70 13.92
#